data_AF-A0A9P6PZK1-F1
#
_entry.id   AF-A0A9P6PZK1-F1
#
_cell.length_a   1.000
_cell.length_b   1.000
_cell.length_c   1.000
_cell.angle_alpha   90.00
_cell.angle_beta   90.00
_cell.angle_gamma   90.00
#
_symmetry.space_group_name_H-M   'P 1'
#
loop_
_entity.id
_entity.type
_entity.pdbx_description
1 polymer ?
#
loop_
_entity_poly.entity_id
_entity_poly.type
_entity_poly.pdbx_seq_one_letter_code
_entity_poly.pdbx_strand_id
1 'polypeptide(L)'
;FGLILFVGLWSGHQNQAPPAPENLINILFKQLKYVGYLVFERYENLDQFWEEVTPLVASGAIQYRDNTLEGGVESLAGYYVRMLNGEYWQGQREPCLRAQLYYFSSTSISNLI
;
A
#
# COMPACT_ATOMS: atom_id res chain seq x y z
N PHE A 1 -4.56 11.32 -19.57
CA PHE A 1 -4.70 9.86 -19.34
C PHE A 1 -4.59 9.59 -17.85
N GLY A 2 -5.54 8.87 -17.26
CA GLY A 2 -5.49 8.47 -15.85
C GLY A 2 -5.04 7.02 -15.70
N LEU A 3 -4.22 6.73 -14.69
CA LEU A 3 -3.75 5.40 -14.34
C LEU A 3 -4.23 5.07 -12.93
N ILE A 4 -4.82 3.89 -12.77
CA ILE A 4 -5.12 3.28 -11.48
C ILE A 4 -4.23 2.04 -11.36
N LEU A 5 -3.27 2.08 -10.43
CA LEU A 5 -2.51 0.92 -10.01
C LEU A 5 -3.26 0.26 -8.85
N PHE A 6 -3.72 -0.97 -9.08
CA PHE A 6 -4.47 -1.75 -8.11
C PHE A 6 -3.55 -2.75 -7.42
N VAL A 7 -3.18 -2.45 -6.17
CA VAL A 7 -2.23 -3.24 -5.37
C VAL A 7 -2.91 -4.19 -4.38
N GLY A 8 -4.20 -3.96 -4.10
CA GLY A 8 -4.95 -4.77 -3.14
C GLY A 8 -6.24 -4.09 -2.71
N LEU A 9 -7.10 -4.86 -2.03
CA LEU A 9 -8.39 -4.41 -1.55
C LEU A 9 -8.61 -4.89 -0.11
N TRP A 10 -8.26 -4.01 0.84
CA TRP A 10 -8.31 -4.32 2.27
C TRP A 10 -9.70 -4.72 2.76
N SER A 11 -10.75 -4.06 2.26
CA SER A 11 -12.13 -4.35 2.64
C SER A 11 -12.59 -5.78 2.28
N GLY A 12 -11.91 -6.45 1.33
CA GLY A 12 -12.23 -7.81 0.94
C GLY A 12 -11.85 -8.88 1.98
N HIS A 13 -11.08 -8.53 3.02
CA HIS A 13 -10.68 -9.48 4.05
C HIS A 13 -11.76 -9.74 5.13
N GLN A 14 -12.92 -9.07 5.07
CA GLN A 14 -13.95 -9.12 6.11
C GLN A 14 -15.12 -10.09 5.82
N ASN A 15 -14.85 -11.30 5.31
CA ASN A 15 -15.85 -12.35 5.00
C ASN A 15 -17.04 -11.90 4.11
N GLN A 16 -16.91 -10.77 3.42
CA GLN A 16 -17.89 -10.25 2.49
C GLN A 16 -17.16 -9.90 1.20
N ALA A 17 -17.65 -10.42 0.08
CA ALA A 17 -17.18 -9.96 -1.22
C ALA A 17 -17.52 -8.47 -1.33
N PRO A 18 -16.52 -7.58 -1.53
CA PRO A 18 -16.79 -6.17 -1.65
C PRO A 18 -17.64 -5.93 -2.91
N PRO A 19 -18.68 -5.09 -2.84
CA PRO A 19 -19.51 -4.82 -4.01
C PRO A 19 -18.66 -4.22 -5.13
N ALA A 20 -18.99 -4.56 -6.37
CA ALA A 20 -18.39 -3.90 -7.52
C ALA A 20 -18.67 -2.39 -7.45
N PRO A 21 -17.69 -1.52 -7.76
CA PRO A 21 -17.93 -0.08 -7.79
C PRO A 21 -19.02 0.27 -8.80
N GLU A 22 -20.02 1.06 -8.40
CA GLU A 22 -21.12 1.45 -9.29
C GLU A 22 -20.66 2.35 -10.46
N ASN A 23 -19.48 2.94 -10.32
CA ASN A 23 -18.93 3.94 -11.23
C ASN A 23 -17.92 3.38 -12.24
N LEU A 24 -17.88 2.06 -12.47
CA LEU A 24 -16.97 1.42 -13.43
C LEU A 24 -17.07 1.99 -14.85
N ILE A 25 -18.25 2.53 -15.23
CA ILE A 25 -18.44 3.20 -16.51
C ILE A 25 -17.48 4.38 -16.73
N ASN A 26 -16.97 4.99 -15.66
CA ASN A 26 -15.97 6.06 -15.75
C ASN A 26 -14.63 5.58 -16.31
N ILE A 27 -14.30 4.28 -16.18
CA ILE A 27 -13.08 3.73 -16.79
C ILE A 27 -13.16 3.89 -18.31
N LEU A 28 -14.32 3.61 -18.89
CA LEU A 28 -14.58 3.80 -20.32
C LEU A 28 -14.60 5.29 -20.70
N PHE A 29 -15.47 6.09 -20.08
CA PHE A 29 -15.66 7.49 -20.48
C PHE A 29 -14.42 8.36 -20.26
N LYS A 30 -13.61 8.05 -19.24
CA LYS A 30 -12.36 8.79 -18.96
C LYS A 30 -11.12 8.09 -19.54
N GLN A 31 -11.30 6.97 -20.26
CA GLN A 31 -10.23 6.16 -20.85
C GLN A 31 -9.12 5.87 -19.83
N LEU A 32 -9.51 5.41 -18.64
CA LEU A 32 -8.57 5.10 -17.55
C LEU A 32 -7.87 3.77 -17.84
N LYS A 33 -6.56 3.74 -17.62
CA LYS A 33 -5.80 2.49 -17.57
C LYS A 33 -5.91 1.92 -16.15
N TYR A 34 -6.45 0.71 -16.03
CA TYR A 34 -6.57 0.00 -14.75
C TYR A 34 -5.65 -1.22 -14.78
N VAL A 35 -4.65 -1.25 -13.90
CA VAL A 35 -3.57 -2.26 -13.93
C VAL A 35 -3.41 -2.87 -12.54
N GLY A 36 -3.50 -4.19 -12.46
CA GLY A 36 -3.11 -4.93 -11.26
C GLY A 36 -1.60 -4.88 -11.09
N TYR A 37 -1.14 -4.72 -9.84
CA TYR A 37 0.28 -4.76 -9.52
C TYR A 37 0.48 -5.68 -8.31
N LEU A 38 1.23 -6.75 -8.51
CA LEU A 38 1.65 -7.67 -7.46
C LEU A 38 3.17 -7.53 -7.29
N VAL A 39 3.60 -7.19 -6.08
CA VAL A 39 5.03 -7.02 -5.76
C VAL A 39 5.84 -8.28 -6.06
N PHE A 40 5.21 -9.46 -5.92
CA PHE A 40 5.84 -10.76 -6.15
C PHE A 40 6.30 -10.97 -7.59
N GLU A 41 5.68 -10.30 -8.57
CA GLU A 41 6.06 -10.39 -9.99
C GLU A 41 7.29 -9.53 -10.31
N ARG A 42 7.74 -8.70 -9.37
CA ARG A 42 8.82 -7.72 -9.57
C ARG A 42 9.99 -7.91 -8.61
N TYR A 43 10.12 -9.08 -7.99
CA TYR A 43 11.25 -9.38 -7.09
C TYR A 43 12.61 -9.31 -7.78
N GLU A 44 12.66 -9.48 -9.10
CA GLU A 44 13.87 -9.24 -9.90
C GLU A 44 14.46 -7.83 -9.73
N ASN A 45 13.63 -6.85 -9.35
CA ASN A 45 14.04 -5.46 -9.15
C ASN A 45 14.38 -5.13 -7.69
N LEU A 46 14.40 -6.13 -6.80
CA LEU A 46 14.61 -5.91 -5.37
C LEU A 46 16.00 -5.33 -5.08
N ASP A 47 17.04 -5.81 -5.77
CA ASP A 47 18.41 -5.32 -5.57
C ASP A 47 18.53 -3.84 -5.96
N GLN A 48 17.98 -3.46 -7.12
CA GLN A 48 17.92 -2.08 -7.57
C GLN A 48 17.12 -1.20 -6.58
N PHE A 49 16.00 -1.70 -6.09
CA PHE A 49 15.20 -0.97 -5.08
C PHE A 49 16.02 -0.66 -3.82
N TRP A 50 16.83 -1.61 -3.34
CA TRP A 50 17.70 -1.37 -2.18
C TRP A 50 18.79 -0.34 -2.46
N GLU A 51 19.42 -0.40 -3.64
CA GLU A 51 20.43 0.58 -4.06
C GLU A 51 19.86 2.01 -4.10
N GLU A 52 18.62 2.16 -4.58
CA GLU A 52 17.96 3.47 -4.72
C GLU A 52 17.39 3.99 -3.38
N VAL A 53 16.75 3.13 -2.58
CA VAL A 53 16.00 3.56 -1.39
C VAL A 53 16.86 3.66 -0.14
N THR A 54 17.87 2.81 0.03
CA THR A 54 18.70 2.79 1.25
C THR A 54 19.36 4.15 1.53
N PRO A 55 19.99 4.84 0.55
CA PRO A 55 20.58 6.16 0.78
C PRO A 55 19.55 7.23 1.13
N LEU A 56 18.32 7.11 0.61
CA LEU A 56 17.23 8.05 0.89
C LEU A 56 16.70 7.90 2.32
N VAL A 57 16.64 6.67 2.83
CA VAL A 57 16.31 6.42 4.24
C VAL A 57 17.45 6.90 5.14
N ALA A 58 18.70 6.58 4.81
CA ALA A 58 19.87 6.97 5.61
C ALA A 58 20.05 8.50 5.69
N SER A 59 19.74 9.23 4.62
CA SER A 59 19.77 10.70 4.59
C SER A 59 18.55 11.36 5.26
N GLY A 60 17.53 10.59 5.63
CA GLY A 60 16.26 11.10 6.17
C GLY A 60 15.35 11.75 5.13
N ALA A 61 15.68 11.66 3.84
CA ALA A 61 14.82 12.11 2.74
C ALA A 61 13.54 11.26 2.66
N ILE A 62 13.64 9.97 2.98
CA ILE A 62 12.50 9.10 3.25
C ILE A 62 12.34 8.96 4.76
N GLN A 63 11.19 9.38 5.27
CA GLN A 63 10.79 9.17 6.66
C GLN A 63 9.79 8.02 6.71
N TYR A 64 9.94 7.14 7.68
CA TYR A 64 9.00 6.05 7.93
C TYR A 64 8.55 6.08 9.38
N ARG A 65 7.35 5.54 9.62
CA ARG A 65 6.85 5.27 10.97
C ARG A 65 6.75 3.77 11.12
N ASP A 66 7.37 3.26 12.16
CA ASP A 66 7.27 1.86 12.54
C ASP A 66 6.55 1.75 13.88
N ASN A 67 5.75 0.70 14.06
CA ASN A 67 5.09 0.41 15.32
C ASN A 67 5.76 -0.81 15.97
N THR A 68 6.48 -0.56 17.06
CA THR A 68 7.15 -1.63 17.81
C THR A 68 6.17 -2.36 18.70
N LEU A 69 6.10 -3.69 18.53
CA LEU A 69 5.26 -4.57 19.35
C LEU A 69 5.83 -4.66 20.77
N GLU A 70 5.11 -4.10 21.74
CA GLU A 70 5.37 -4.36 23.15
C GLU A 70 4.82 -5.73 23.56
N GLY A 71 5.62 -6.52 24.29
CA GLY A 71 5.17 -7.80 24.84
C GLY A 71 5.51 -9.05 24.02
N GLY A 72 6.40 -8.94 23.03
CA GLY A 72 6.97 -10.10 22.34
C GLY A 72 6.01 -10.80 21.35
N VAL A 73 6.37 -12.02 20.95
CA VAL A 73 5.66 -12.81 19.93
C VAL A 73 4.25 -13.20 20.40
N GLU A 74 4.06 -13.32 21.71
CA GLU A 74 2.80 -13.63 22.36
C GLU A 74 1.72 -12.58 22.08
N SER A 75 2.13 -11.32 21.88
CA SER A 75 1.23 -10.21 21.56
C SER A 75 0.84 -10.13 20.08
N LEU A 76 1.55 -10.85 19.19
CA LEU A 76 1.46 -10.70 17.73
C LEU A 76 0.03 -10.89 17.20
N ALA A 77 -0.68 -11.93 17.67
CA ALA A 77 -2.04 -12.22 17.23
C ALA A 77 -3.01 -11.09 17.59
N GLY A 78 -2.90 -10.53 18.80
CA GLY A 78 -3.72 -9.41 19.25
C GLY A 78 -3.45 -8.14 18.43
N TYR A 79 -2.18 -7.85 18.13
CA TYR A 79 -1.81 -6.73 17.27
C TYR A 79 -2.29 -6.91 15.84
N TYR A 80 -2.20 -8.12 15.28
CA TYR A 80 -2.71 -8.41 13.95
C TYR A 80 -4.22 -8.13 13.86
N VAL A 81 -5.01 -8.59 14.84
CA VAL A 81 -6.45 -8.31 14.90
C VAL A 81 -6.73 -6.79 15.02
N ARG A 82 -5.97 -6.07 15.83
CA ARG A 82 -6.08 -4.61 15.93
C ARG A 82 -5.76 -3.92 14.60
N MET A 83 -4.74 -4.37 13.90
CA MET A 83 -4.38 -3.88 12.57
C MET A 83 -5.49 -4.14 11.53
N LEU A 84 -6.14 -5.32 11.57
CA LEU A 84 -7.34 -5.61 10.78
C LEU A 84 -8.50 -4.63 11.05
N ASN A 85 -8.62 -4.17 12.30
CA ASN A 85 -9.62 -3.18 12.72
C ASN A 85 -9.19 -1.71 12.50
N GLY A 86 -8.01 -1.48 11.90
CA GLY A 86 -7.48 -0.13 11.64
C GLY A 86 -6.83 0.55 12.86
N GLU A 87 -6.49 -0.21 13.90
CA GLU A 87 -5.90 0.27 15.16
C GLU A 87 -4.40 -0.01 15.20
N TYR A 88 -3.66 0.56 14.23
CA TYR A 88 -2.26 0.26 13.97
C TYR A 88 -1.27 1.14 14.74
N TRP A 89 -1.68 2.28 15.32
CA TRP A 89 -0.81 3.19 16.07
C TRP A 89 -1.36 3.45 17.48
N GLN A 90 -0.63 3.05 18.53
CA GLN A 90 -0.92 3.38 19.95
C GLN A 90 -2.39 3.21 20.40
N GLY A 91 -3.18 2.35 19.78
CA GLY A 91 -4.60 2.19 20.13
C GLY A 91 -5.51 3.30 19.61
N GLN A 92 -4.99 4.19 18.76
CA GLN A 92 -5.76 5.21 18.08
C GLN A 92 -6.18 4.71 16.69
N ARG A 93 -7.47 4.86 16.39
CA ARG A 93 -7.94 4.86 15.00
C ARG A 93 -7.61 6.24 14.45
N GLU A 94 -6.58 6.33 13.62
CA GLU A 94 -6.49 7.49 12.74
C GLU A 94 -7.77 7.53 11.89
N PRO A 95 -8.45 8.68 11.77
CA PRO A 95 -9.62 8.80 10.91
C PRO A 95 -9.16 8.49 9.49
N CYS A 96 -9.54 7.29 9.01
CA CYS A 96 -9.26 6.70 7.70
C CYS A 96 -8.30 7.58 6.91
N LEU A 97 -6.99 7.45 7.17
CA LEU A 97 -5.94 8.20 6.50
C LEU A 97 -6.32 8.26 5.03
N ARG A 98 -6.71 9.47 4.60
CA ARG A 98 -6.88 9.89 3.22
C ARG A 98 -5.75 9.21 2.46
N ALA A 99 -6.07 8.12 1.76
CA ALA A 99 -5.12 7.13 1.29
C ALA A 99 -3.87 7.86 0.81
N GLN A 100 -2.82 7.89 1.64
CA GLN A 100 -1.51 8.33 1.23
C GLN A 100 -0.99 7.16 0.41
N LEU A 101 -1.57 7.03 -0.78
CA LEU A 101 -0.91 6.51 -1.95
C LEU A 101 0.37 7.32 -2.01
N TYR A 102 1.49 6.71 -1.61
CA TYR A 102 2.80 7.24 -1.94
C TYR A 102 2.80 7.33 -3.46
N TYR A 103 2.62 8.56 -3.96
CA TYR A 103 2.68 8.88 -5.37
C TYR A 103 4.16 8.83 -5.75
N PHE A 104 4.65 7.64 -6.10
CA PHE A 104 5.93 7.53 -6.78
C PHE A 104 5.75 8.25 -8.12
N SER A 105 6.44 9.40 -8.27
CA SER A 105 6.36 10.20 -9.49
C SER A 105 6.72 9.34 -10.70
N SER A 106 6.02 9.56 -11.81
CA SER A 106 5.98 8.70 -13.00
C SER A 106 7.32 8.46 -13.69
N THR A 107 8.40 9.09 -13.25
CA THR A 107 9.73 8.97 -13.88
C THR A 107 10.44 7.66 -13.54
N SER A 108 10.13 7.01 -12.41
CA SER A 108 10.76 5.72 -12.03
C SER A 108 10.08 4.49 -12.62
N ILE A 109 8.79 4.59 -12.98
CA ILE A 109 8.01 3.43 -13.46
C ILE A 109 8.37 3.07 -14.91
N SER A 110 8.92 4.01 -15.69
CA SER A 110 9.33 3.78 -17.08
C SER A 110 10.43 2.73 -17.22
N ASN A 111 11.22 2.49 -16.17
CA ASN A 111 12.30 1.52 -16.19
C ASN A 111 11.91 0.15 -15.60
N LEU A 112 10.64 -0.02 -15.18
CA LEU A 112 10.15 -1.23 -14.52
C LEU A 112 9.01 -1.94 -15.30
N ILE A 113 8.74 -1.51 -16.53
CA ILE A 113 7.78 -2.15 -17.46
C ILE A 113 8.51 -2.62 -18.70
#